data_AF-A0A699UHT5-F1
#
_entry.id   AF-A0A699UHT5-F1
#
_cell.length_a   1.000
_cell.length_b   1.000
_cell.length_c   1.000
_cell.angle_alpha   90.00
_cell.angle_beta   90.00
_cell.angle_gamma   90.00
#
_symmetry.space_group_name_H-M   'P 1'
#
loop_
_entity.id
_entity.type
_entity.pdbx_description
1 polymer ?
#
loop_
_entity_poly.entity_id
_entity_poly.type
_entity_poly.pdbx_seq_one_letter_code
_entity_poly.pdbx_strand_id
1 'polypeptide(L)' 'MVICIPSGITEVEKRAVRDSAEHAGAKEVWMIQEPMAAAIGIGIDVEQPVGSMIIDIGGGTTEIAVIA' A
#
# COMPACT_ATOMS: atom_id res chain seq x y z
N MET A 1 2.78 -11.47 6.88
CA MET A 1 3.03 -11.04 5.50
C MET A 1 2.44 -9.65 5.32
N VAL A 2 3.18 -8.74 4.70
CA VAL A 2 2.70 -7.39 4.37
C VAL A 2 2.53 -7.33 2.85
N ILE A 3 1.39 -6.85 2.38
CA ILE A 3 1.07 -6.75 0.95
C ILE A 3 0.71 -5.31 0.61
N CYS A 4 1.34 -4.76 -0.43
CA CYS A 4 0.93 -3.49 -1.00
C CYS A 4 -0.38 -3.64 -1.77
N ILE A 5 -1.30 -2.70 -1.57
CA ILE A 5 -2.58 -2.63 -2.27
C ILE A 5 -2.76 -1.22 -2.85
N PRO A 6 -3.46 -1.08 -3.99
CA PRO A 6 -3.81 0.23 -4.51
C PRO A 6 -4.63 1.03 -3.49
N SER A 7 -4.42 2.34 -3.42
CA SER A 7 -5.17 3.27 -2.58
C SER A 7 -6.66 3.27 -2.90
N GLY A 8 -7.03 3.03 -4.16
CA GLY A 8 -8.41 2.93 -4.64
C GLY A 8 -9.08 1.56 -4.53
N ILE A 9 -8.43 0.57 -3.91
CA ILE A 9 -8.94 -0.80 -3.82
C ILE A 9 -10.27 -0.89 -3.06
N THR A 10 -11.20 -1.68 -3.59
CA THR A 10 -12.51 -1.94 -2.98
C THR A 10 -12.42 -2.96 -1.84
N GLU A 11 -13.43 -3.00 -0.98
CA GLU A 11 -13.48 -3.98 0.12
C GLU A 11 -13.56 -5.43 -0.36
N VAL A 12 -14.16 -5.67 -1.53
CA VAL A 12 -14.21 -7.01 -2.15
C VAL A 12 -12.83 -7.43 -2.61
N GLU A 13 -12.08 -6.53 -3.24
CA GLU A 13 -10.70 -6.80 -3.68
C GLU A 13 -9.74 -6.97 -2.48
N LYS A 14 -9.85 -6.15 -1.42
CA LYS A 14 -9.06 -6.34 -0.19
C LYS A 14 -9.28 -7.72 0.41
N ARG A 15 -10.53 -8.19 0.45
CA ARG A 15 -10.86 -9.54 0.92
C ARG A 15 -10.21 -10.59 0.03
N ALA A 16 -10.32 -10.46 -1.29
CA ALA A 16 -9.71 -11.39 -2.22
C ALA A 16 -8.17 -11.51 -2.03
N VAL A 17 -7.48 -10.38 -1.79
CA VAL A 17 -6.05 -10.36 -1.48
C VAL A 17 -5.75 -11.09 -0.17
N ARG A 18 -6.52 -10.84 0.89
CA ARG A 18 -6.36 -11.53 2.19
C ARG A 18 -6.57 -13.03 2.07
N ASP A 19 -7.64 -13.45 1.44
CA ASP A 19 -7.98 -14.87 1.28
C ASP A 19 -6.89 -15.59 0.48
N SER A 20 -6.37 -14.95 -0.57
CA SER A 20 -5.25 -15.48 -1.37
C SER A 20 -3.97 -15.63 -0.54
N ALA A 21 -3.67 -14.62 0.30
CA ALA A 21 -2.52 -14.62 1.18
C ALA A 21 -2.60 -15.71 2.26
N GLU A 22 -3.76 -15.89 2.89
CA GLU A 22 -4.01 -16.92 3.88
C GLU A 22 -3.97 -18.32 3.25
N HIS A 23 -4.54 -18.49 2.05
CA HIS A 23 -4.45 -19.72 1.28
C HIS A 23 -3.01 -20.09 0.90
N ALA A 24 -2.16 -19.07 0.66
CA ALA A 24 -0.72 -19.25 0.45
C ALA A 24 0.06 -19.56 1.76
N GLY A 25 -0.63 -19.67 2.90
CA GLY A 25 -0.05 -20.07 4.19
C GLY A 25 0.37 -18.90 5.10
N ALA A 26 -0.02 -17.66 4.79
CA ALA A 26 0.24 -16.55 5.70
C ALA A 26 -0.62 -16.67 6.97
N LYS A 27 0.04 -16.66 8.15
CA LYS A 27 -0.65 -16.67 9.45
C LYS A 27 -1.26 -15.32 9.82
N GLU A 28 -0.63 -14.24 9.36
CA GLU A 28 -1.10 -12.87 9.54
C GLU A 28 -0.87 -12.08 8.25
N VAL A 29 -1.87 -11.30 7.86
CA VAL A 29 -1.87 -10.48 6.65
C VAL A 29 -2.17 -9.04 7.01
N TRP A 30 -1.20 -8.19 6.72
CA TRP A 30 -1.28 -6.74 6.84
C TRP A 30 -1.26 -6.14 5.43
N MET A 31 -2.00 -5.06 5.26
CA MET A 31 -2.07 -4.37 3.97
C MET A 31 -1.62 -2.93 4.15
N ILE A 32 -0.91 -2.42 3.15
CA ILE A 32 -0.41 -1.05 3.12
C ILE A 32 -0.68 -0.47 1.74
N GLN A 33 -1.01 0.81 1.67
CA GLN A 33 -1.20 1.49 0.39
C GLN A 33 0.14 1.61 -0.35
N GLU A 34 0.13 1.41 -1.67
CA GLU A 34 1.30 1.54 -2.54
C GLU A 34 2.10 2.84 -2.31
N PRO A 35 1.51 4.05 -2.36
CA PRO A 35 2.28 5.29 -2.16
C PRO A 35 2.86 5.42 -0.75
N MET A 36 2.19 4.87 0.28
CA MET A 36 2.72 4.85 1.64
C MET A 36 3.92 3.92 1.75
N ALA A 37 3.82 2.71 1.18
CA ALA A 37 4.93 1.76 1.14
C ALA A 37 6.11 2.32 0.34
N ALA A 38 5.85 3.02 -0.77
CA ALA A 38 6.88 3.68 -1.57
C ALA A 38 7.61 4.76 -0.76
N ALA A 39 6.89 5.63 -0.06
CA ALA A 39 7.47 6.68 0.79
C ALA A 39 8.40 6.11 1.86
N ILE A 40 7.93 5.09 2.60
CA ILE A 40 8.74 4.39 3.60
C ILE A 40 9.96 3.73 2.94
N GLY A 41 9.77 3.09 1.78
CA GLY A 41 10.82 2.39 1.04
C GLY A 41 11.96 3.29 0.57
N ILE A 42 11.68 4.57 0.28
CA ILE A 42 12.70 5.58 -0.08
C ILE A 42 13.23 6.37 1.12
N GLY A 43 12.79 6.03 2.34
CA GLY A 43 13.27 6.64 3.57
C GLY A 43 12.65 8.01 3.89
N ILE A 44 11.47 8.33 3.34
CA ILE A 44 10.69 9.48 3.82
C ILE A 44 10.18 9.16 5.22
N ASP A 45 10.42 10.07 6.15
CA ASP A 45 9.83 10.01 7.49
C ASP A 45 8.37 10.48 7.42
N VAL A 46 7.47 9.51 7.28
CA VAL A 46 6.02 9.73 7.11
C VAL A 46 5.31 10.17 8.39
N GLU A 47 6.00 10.17 9.54
CA GLU A 47 5.45 10.64 10.82
C GLU A 47 5.72 12.14 11.07
N GLN A 48 6.57 12.76 10.26
CA GLN A 48 6.80 14.20 10.36
C GLN A 48 5.60 15.00 9.84
N PRO A 49 5.30 16.17 10.45
CA PRO A 49 4.23 17.06 9.99
C PRO A 49 4.67 17.86 8.75
N VAL A 50 5.14 17.16 7.71
CA VAL A 50 5.65 17.71 6.45
C VAL A 50 4.93 17.02 5.29
N GLY A 51 4.21 17.81 4.50
CA GLY A 51 3.53 17.33 3.31
C GLY A 51 4.49 16.77 2.26
N SER A 52 4.37 15.49 1.95
CA SER A 52 5.12 14.78 0.92
C SER A 52 4.17 14.26 -0.16
N MET A 53 4.31 14.73 -1.39
CA MET A 53 3.57 14.21 -2.53
C MET A 53 4.30 13.01 -3.14
N ILE A 54 3.63 11.88 -3.20
CA ILE A 54 4.12 10.64 -3.80
C ILE A 54 3.35 10.38 -5.09
N ILE A 55 4.09 10.13 -6.16
CA ILE A 55 3.55 9.74 -7.46
C ILE A 55 4.16 8.38 -7.78
N ASP A 56 3.38 7.32 -7.57
CA ASP A 56 3.78 5.95 -7.87
C ASP A 56 3.20 5.53 -9.23
N ILE A 57 4.07 5.08 -10.14
CA ILE A 57 3.70 4.71 -11.52
C ILE A 57 4.06 3.25 -11.71
N GLY A 58 3.08 2.37 -11.54
CA GLY A 58 3.19 0.94 -11.74
C GLY A 58 2.82 0.52 -13.16
N GLY A 59 2.81 -0.80 -13.39
CA GLY A 59 2.42 -1.37 -14.68
C GLY A 59 0.91 -1.34 -14.97
N GLY A 60 0.08 -1.25 -13.93
CA GLY A 60 -1.39 -1.25 -14.05
C GLY A 60 -2.08 -0.04 -13.40
N THR A 61 -1.38 0.72 -12.56
CA THR A 61 -1.91 1.82 -11.78
C THR A 61 -0.96 3.01 -11.82
N THR A 62 -1.51 4.20 -11.61
CA THR A 62 -0.75 5.38 -11.23
C THR A 62 -1.45 5.96 -10.01
N GLU A 63 -0.74 6.01 -8.88
CA GLU A 63 -1.27 6.48 -7.62
C GLU A 63 -0.61 7.82 -7.26
N ILE A 64 -1.44 8.78 -6.87
CA ILE A 64 -0.98 10.12 -6.46
C ILE A 64 -1.54 10.38 -5.08
N ALA A 65 -0.66 10.52 -4.09
CA ALA A 65 -1.04 10.73 -2.70
C ALA A 65 -0.23 11.88 -2.08
N VAL A 66 -0.83 12.54 -1.09
CA VAL A 66 -0.14 13.48 -0.21
C VAL A 66 -0.15 12.87 1.19
N ILE A 67 1.03 12.68 1.77
CA ILE A 67 1.25 12.26 3.16
C ILE A 67 1.56 13.54 3.95
N ALA A 68 0.78 13.88 4.98
CA ALA A 68 0.93 15.13 5.73
C ALA A 68 0.39 15.01 7.15
#